data_AF-A0A2H9SYP9-F1
#
_entry.id   AF-A0A2H9SYP9-F1
#
_cell.length_a   1.000
_cell.length_b   1.000
_cell.length_c   1.000
_cell.angle_alpha   90.00
_cell.angle_beta   90.00
_cell.angle_gamma   90.00
#
_symmetry.space_group_name_H-M   'P 1'
#
loop_
_entity.id
_entity.type
_entity.pdbx_description
1 polymer ?
#
loop_
_entity_poly.entity_id
_entity_poly.type
_entity_poly.pdbx_seq_one_letter_code
_entity_poly.pdbx_strand_id
1 'polypeptide(L)'
;MLHGWNYLASGSYNDVYLNQEKTLVFKIQQSREDRADNPERSVRLWNLFNSHISPPAQRITIEDKSGWICPYIEGSFNVSDTEISDIVLDIFNRTGRILVDAVAKHNFIKTNPPNSQVVCIDFGLALALECQEDNASREKSITSLETWENIKTELSSFFKQSTLTQPLSTALIKALLFIKLNRPDMHNADFLRNNKTLIKKLATAYDIYQNEMNYLNANLLKQIDDCFLNKEVVRSQPSLEVNTIMATPEIILSPESQRLPLIKAYCEMELNNYLISREQSMTSLALIPLINNSFFRNQELTARKVNAVNNAIANLKKAKSIQALSQVIKTLDTPDLLSSSYTYGLEQAIKKCQSVLTERISDQEENPTTVCICYTQDT
;
A
#
# COMPACT_ATOMS: atom_id res chain seq x y z
N MET A 1 9.65 -35.60 -19.83
CA MET A 1 9.50 -34.75 -21.03
C MET A 1 8.02 -34.67 -21.31
N LEU A 2 7.49 -33.49 -21.61
CA LEU A 2 6.07 -33.30 -21.90
C LEU A 2 5.81 -33.63 -23.37
N HIS A 3 4.99 -34.65 -23.67
CA HIS A 3 4.73 -35.04 -25.06
C HIS A 3 4.04 -33.89 -25.82
N GLY A 4 4.57 -33.55 -27.00
CA GLY A 4 4.06 -32.43 -27.79
C GLY A 4 4.57 -31.05 -27.35
N TRP A 5 5.42 -30.95 -26.33
CA TRP A 5 5.93 -29.69 -25.79
C TRP A 5 7.45 -29.68 -25.69
N ASN A 6 8.06 -28.69 -26.32
CA ASN A 6 9.50 -28.46 -26.28
C ASN A 6 9.82 -27.46 -25.18
N TYR A 7 10.80 -27.76 -24.33
CA TYR A 7 11.30 -26.79 -23.36
C TYR A 7 11.85 -25.56 -24.09
N LEU A 8 11.38 -24.38 -23.73
CA LEU A 8 11.75 -23.12 -24.35
C LEU A 8 12.74 -22.35 -23.48
N ALA A 9 12.41 -22.14 -22.21
CA ALA A 9 13.21 -21.36 -21.27
C ALA A 9 12.78 -21.62 -19.82
N SER A 10 13.58 -21.13 -18.88
CA SER A 10 13.24 -21.08 -17.46
C SER A 10 13.58 -19.67 -16.95
N GLY A 11 12.66 -19.09 -16.20
CA GLY A 11 12.83 -17.80 -15.51
C GLY A 11 12.93 -18.01 -14.00
N SER A 12 12.82 -16.92 -13.23
CA SER A 12 12.83 -16.98 -11.77
C SER A 12 11.61 -17.71 -11.18
N TYR A 13 10.48 -17.66 -11.88
CA TYR A 13 9.18 -18.12 -11.34
C TYR A 13 8.52 -19.22 -12.15
N ASN A 14 8.89 -19.37 -13.43
CA ASN A 14 8.21 -20.27 -14.34
C ASN A 14 9.19 -21.00 -15.26
N ASP A 15 8.92 -22.29 -15.49
CA ASP A 15 9.43 -23.01 -16.64
C ASP A 15 8.46 -22.84 -17.82
N VAL A 16 9.01 -22.67 -19.01
CA VAL A 16 8.28 -22.29 -20.21
C VAL A 16 8.51 -23.34 -21.29
N TYR A 17 7.41 -23.82 -21.87
CA TYR A 17 7.41 -24.80 -22.94
C TYR A 17 6.63 -24.26 -24.14
N LEU A 18 7.03 -24.65 -25.35
CA LEU A 18 6.39 -24.30 -26.61
C LEU A 18 5.85 -25.57 -27.24
N ASN A 19 4.59 -25.58 -27.67
CA ASN A 19 4.05 -26.75 -28.37
C ASN A 19 4.76 -26.99 -29.72
N GLN A 20 4.63 -28.19 -30.26
CA GLN A 20 5.26 -28.57 -31.53
C GLN A 20 4.86 -27.65 -32.69
N GLU A 21 3.62 -27.17 -32.72
CA GLU A 21 3.10 -26.27 -33.76
C GLU A 21 3.57 -24.81 -33.59
N LYS A 22 4.25 -24.49 -32.48
CA LYS A 22 4.70 -23.13 -32.11
C LYS A 22 3.57 -22.09 -32.05
N THR A 23 2.40 -22.50 -31.62
CA THR A 23 1.22 -21.65 -31.49
C THR A 23 0.88 -21.30 -30.04
N LEU A 24 1.32 -22.10 -29.07
CA LEU A 24 1.00 -21.97 -27.67
C LEU A 24 2.23 -22.12 -26.79
N VAL A 25 2.28 -21.32 -25.72
CA VAL A 25 3.25 -21.42 -24.65
C VAL A 25 2.57 -22.00 -23.42
N PHE A 26 3.19 -23.00 -22.79
CA PHE A 26 2.79 -23.55 -21.50
C PHE A 26 3.78 -23.09 -20.43
N LYS A 27 3.28 -22.39 -19.41
CA LYS A 27 4.07 -21.92 -18.26
C LYS A 27 3.71 -22.71 -17.02
N ILE A 28 4.72 -23.21 -16.34
CA ILE A 28 4.62 -24.00 -15.12
C ILE A 28 5.34 -23.25 -14.01
N GLN A 29 4.62 -22.94 -12.93
CA GLN A 29 5.18 -22.27 -11.77
C GLN A 29 6.21 -23.17 -11.07
N GLN A 30 7.39 -22.62 -10.74
CA GLN A 30 8.46 -23.36 -10.07
C GLN A 30 8.22 -23.52 -8.56
N SER A 31 7.74 -22.48 -7.89
CA SER A 31 7.41 -22.50 -6.46
C SER A 31 5.97 -22.11 -6.22
N ARG A 32 5.23 -22.90 -5.43
CA ARG A 32 3.85 -22.61 -5.04
C ARG A 32 3.72 -21.40 -4.11
N GLU A 33 4.82 -20.95 -3.53
CA GLU A 33 4.84 -19.83 -2.58
C GLU A 33 4.75 -18.48 -3.31
N ASP A 34 5.10 -18.42 -4.59
CA ASP A 34 5.09 -17.21 -5.39
C ASP A 34 3.67 -16.84 -5.84
N ARG A 35 2.86 -16.32 -4.92
CA ARG A 35 1.45 -15.97 -5.17
C ARG A 35 1.24 -15.02 -6.35
N ALA A 36 2.24 -14.20 -6.69
CA ALA A 36 2.19 -13.31 -7.84
C ALA A 36 2.11 -14.09 -9.18
N ASP A 37 2.74 -15.25 -9.27
CA ASP A 37 2.84 -16.07 -10.49
C ASP A 37 1.84 -17.23 -10.54
N ASN A 38 0.99 -17.33 -9.53
CA ASN A 38 -0.07 -18.33 -9.46
C ASN A 38 -0.87 -18.39 -10.79
N PRO A 39 -1.11 -19.59 -11.37
CA PRO A 39 -1.73 -19.74 -12.69
C PRO A 39 -3.09 -19.06 -12.85
N GLU A 40 -3.94 -19.05 -11.82
CA GLU A 40 -5.24 -18.38 -11.82
C GLU A 40 -5.09 -16.87 -12.03
N ARG A 41 -4.18 -16.25 -11.27
CA ARG A 41 -3.88 -14.83 -11.41
C ARG A 41 -3.27 -14.54 -12.78
N SER A 42 -2.35 -15.38 -13.24
CA SER A 42 -1.64 -15.19 -14.49
C SER A 42 -2.57 -15.24 -15.70
N VAL A 43 -3.49 -16.22 -15.75
CA VAL A 43 -4.52 -16.31 -16.80
C VAL A 43 -5.43 -15.09 -16.80
N ARG A 44 -5.90 -14.66 -15.63
CA ARG A 44 -6.77 -13.49 -15.50
C ARG A 44 -6.08 -12.22 -16.00
N LEU A 45 -4.82 -12.00 -15.64
CA LEU A 45 -4.06 -10.82 -16.08
C LEU A 45 -3.71 -10.86 -17.57
N TRP A 46 -3.33 -12.03 -18.10
CA TRP A 46 -3.12 -12.20 -19.54
C TRP A 46 -4.37 -11.77 -20.31
N ASN A 47 -5.52 -12.36 -19.96
CA ASN A 47 -6.78 -12.08 -20.66
C ASN A 47 -7.25 -10.64 -20.48
N LEU A 48 -6.81 -9.95 -19.43
CA LEU A 48 -7.10 -8.53 -19.20
C LEU A 48 -6.20 -7.61 -20.04
N PHE A 49 -4.90 -7.89 -20.09
CA PHE A 49 -3.93 -7.00 -20.75
C PHE A 49 -3.88 -7.23 -22.26
N ASN A 50 -3.98 -8.50 -22.66
CA ASN A 50 -3.87 -8.99 -24.03
C ASN A 50 -5.22 -9.52 -24.55
N SER A 51 -6.32 -8.88 -24.18
CA SER A 51 -7.69 -9.30 -24.55
C SER A 51 -7.96 -9.35 -26.06
N HIS A 52 -7.13 -8.66 -26.85
CA HIS A 52 -7.18 -8.64 -28.31
C HIS A 52 -6.50 -9.86 -28.95
N ILE A 53 -5.78 -10.68 -28.18
CA ILE A 53 -5.07 -11.86 -28.66
C ILE A 53 -5.94 -13.11 -28.46
N SER A 54 -6.06 -13.91 -29.51
CA SER A 54 -6.80 -15.17 -29.50
C SER A 54 -5.88 -16.38 -29.75
N PRO A 55 -6.14 -17.54 -29.14
CA PRO A 55 -7.16 -17.79 -28.10
C PRO A 55 -6.82 -17.11 -26.75
N PRO A 56 -7.81 -16.92 -25.85
CA PRO A 56 -7.52 -16.46 -24.49
C PRO A 56 -6.65 -17.48 -23.75
N ALA A 57 -5.88 -17.01 -22.77
CA ALA A 57 -5.13 -17.87 -21.86
C ALA A 57 -6.07 -18.72 -21.00
N GLN A 58 -5.60 -19.92 -20.64
CA GLN A 58 -6.38 -20.90 -19.88
C GLN A 58 -5.47 -21.69 -18.95
N ARG A 59 -5.99 -22.13 -17.80
CA ARG A 59 -5.32 -23.11 -16.94
C ARG A 59 -5.43 -24.49 -17.57
N ILE A 60 -4.38 -25.29 -17.46
CA ILE A 60 -4.37 -26.67 -17.97
C ILE A 60 -3.46 -27.54 -17.11
N THR A 61 -3.74 -28.83 -17.11
CA THR A 61 -2.85 -29.87 -16.57
C THR A 61 -2.40 -30.77 -17.72
N ILE A 62 -1.09 -30.93 -17.89
CA ILE A 62 -0.47 -31.77 -18.92
C ILE A 62 0.47 -32.73 -18.22
N GLU A 63 0.21 -34.04 -18.32
CA GLU A 63 1.02 -35.09 -17.69
C GLU A 63 1.31 -34.78 -16.20
N ASP A 64 0.25 -34.56 -15.44
CA ASP A 64 0.27 -34.24 -14.00
C ASP A 64 0.95 -32.91 -13.61
N LYS A 65 1.44 -32.13 -14.58
CA LYS A 65 1.95 -30.78 -14.33
C LYS A 65 0.86 -29.75 -14.55
N SER A 66 0.52 -29.01 -13.50
CA SER A 66 -0.46 -27.92 -13.55
C SER A 66 0.22 -26.60 -13.88
N GLY A 67 -0.37 -25.84 -14.80
CA GLY A 67 0.12 -24.53 -15.22
C GLY A 67 -0.93 -23.79 -16.02
N TRP A 68 -0.47 -22.94 -16.94
CA TRP A 68 -1.36 -22.21 -17.84
C TRP A 68 -0.76 -22.08 -19.23
N ILE A 69 -1.64 -22.04 -20.22
CA ILE A 69 -1.30 -21.84 -21.63
C ILE A 69 -1.74 -20.48 -22.11
N CYS A 70 -0.98 -19.90 -23.04
CA CYS A 70 -1.35 -18.71 -23.78
C CYS A 70 -0.79 -18.76 -25.21
N PRO A 71 -1.28 -17.90 -26.13
CA PRO A 71 -0.72 -17.78 -27.47
C PRO A 71 0.78 -17.48 -27.45
N TYR A 72 1.53 -18.18 -28.29
CA TYR A 72 2.92 -17.83 -28.57
C TYR A 72 2.97 -16.53 -29.37
N ILE A 73 3.77 -15.58 -28.89
CA ILE A 73 3.92 -14.26 -29.53
C ILE A 73 5.27 -14.23 -30.22
N GLU A 74 5.24 -14.30 -31.55
CA GLU A 74 6.43 -14.11 -32.37
C GLU A 74 6.70 -12.62 -32.60
N GLY A 75 7.95 -12.21 -32.40
CA GLY A 75 8.35 -10.82 -32.59
C GLY A 75 9.74 -10.50 -32.04
N SER A 76 9.98 -9.22 -31.86
CA SER A 76 11.24 -8.70 -31.34
C SER A 76 11.10 -8.18 -29.91
N PHE A 77 12.14 -8.37 -29.10
CA PHE A 77 12.27 -7.73 -27.80
C PHE A 77 12.78 -6.28 -27.88
N ASN A 78 13.03 -5.76 -29.09
CA ASN A 78 13.46 -4.38 -29.31
C ASN A 78 12.27 -3.41 -29.24
N VAL A 79 11.70 -3.25 -28.04
CA VAL A 79 10.63 -2.30 -27.75
C VAL A 79 11.23 -1.00 -27.23
N SER A 80 10.86 0.14 -27.81
CA SER A 80 11.40 1.45 -27.41
C SER A 80 10.82 1.93 -26.07
N ASP A 81 11.53 2.84 -25.39
CA ASP A 81 11.08 3.46 -24.14
C ASP A 81 9.71 4.16 -24.29
N THR A 82 9.44 4.76 -25.46
CA THR A 82 8.16 5.43 -25.71
C THR A 82 7.03 4.41 -25.85
N GLU A 83 7.28 3.30 -26.55
CA GLU A 83 6.31 2.22 -26.68
C GLU A 83 5.99 1.53 -25.35
N ILE A 84 7.00 1.31 -24.49
CA ILE A 84 6.82 0.79 -23.12
C ILE A 84 6.00 1.78 -22.30
N SER A 85 6.33 3.07 -22.35
CA SER A 85 5.58 4.13 -21.66
C SER A 85 4.11 4.16 -22.09
N ASP A 86 3.84 4.06 -23.40
CA ASP A 86 2.48 4.10 -23.94
C ASP A 86 1.65 2.88 -23.51
N ILE A 87 2.22 1.67 -23.55
CA ILE A 87 1.50 0.45 -23.14
C ILE A 87 1.30 0.40 -21.61
N VAL A 88 2.26 0.88 -20.81
CA VAL A 88 2.11 0.98 -19.35
C VAL A 88 0.97 1.94 -18.99
N LEU A 89 0.91 3.11 -19.66
CA LEU A 89 -0.18 4.07 -19.45
C LEU A 89 -1.54 3.50 -19.87
N ASP A 90 -1.59 2.81 -21.01
CA ASP A 90 -2.81 2.15 -21.48
C ASP A 90 -3.31 1.08 -20.48
N ILE A 91 -2.42 0.20 -20.01
CA ILE A 91 -2.76 -0.82 -19.00
C ILE A 91 -3.29 -0.15 -17.73
N PHE A 92 -2.65 0.91 -17.25
CA PHE A 92 -3.13 1.67 -16.11
C PHE A 92 -4.52 2.24 -16.36
N ASN A 93 -4.74 2.88 -17.50
CA ASN A 93 -6.00 3.52 -17.83
C ASN A 93 -7.17 2.54 -17.95
N ARG A 94 -6.92 1.34 -18.49
CA ARG A 94 -7.94 0.30 -18.64
C ARG A 94 -8.22 -0.43 -17.33
N THR A 95 -7.19 -0.65 -16.50
CA THR A 95 -7.25 -1.66 -15.43
C THR A 95 -7.02 -1.11 -14.03
N GLY A 96 -6.49 0.11 -13.91
CA GLY A 96 -6.00 0.70 -12.66
C GLY A 96 -4.72 0.06 -12.12
N ARG A 97 -4.14 -0.92 -12.83
CA ARG A 97 -2.92 -1.63 -12.39
C ARG A 97 -1.67 -0.94 -12.88
N ILE A 98 -0.62 -1.01 -12.07
CA ILE A 98 0.71 -0.51 -12.41
C ILE A 98 1.63 -1.71 -12.62
N LEU A 99 2.22 -1.80 -13.81
CA LEU A 99 3.27 -2.78 -14.10
C LEU A 99 4.61 -2.21 -13.62
N VAL A 100 4.99 -2.51 -12.36
CA VAL A 100 6.11 -1.82 -11.71
C VAL A 100 7.48 -2.20 -12.27
N ASP A 101 7.57 -3.37 -12.90
CA ASP A 101 8.75 -3.95 -13.50
C ASP A 101 8.74 -3.86 -15.03
N ALA A 102 7.85 -3.08 -15.64
CA ALA A 102 7.68 -2.99 -17.09
C ALA A 102 9.00 -2.74 -17.86
N VAL A 103 9.92 -1.99 -17.26
CA VAL A 103 11.23 -1.66 -17.84
C VAL A 103 12.25 -2.80 -17.81
N ALA A 104 11.91 -3.94 -17.19
CA ALA A 104 12.72 -5.13 -17.23
C ALA A 104 12.83 -5.69 -18.65
N LYS A 105 13.98 -6.30 -18.94
CA LYS A 105 14.24 -6.88 -20.26
C LYS A 105 13.27 -8.04 -20.49
N HIS A 106 12.78 -8.13 -21.72
CA HIS A 106 11.92 -9.21 -22.19
C HIS A 106 10.50 -9.25 -21.61
N ASN A 107 10.03 -8.22 -20.89
CA ASN A 107 8.63 -8.14 -20.45
C ASN A 107 7.65 -7.85 -21.60
N PHE A 108 8.16 -7.29 -22.72
CA PHE A 108 7.38 -6.94 -23.89
C PHE A 108 7.95 -7.53 -25.17
N ILE A 109 7.05 -7.95 -26.07
CA ILE A 109 7.37 -8.34 -27.44
C ILE A 109 6.64 -7.39 -28.40
N LYS A 110 7.36 -6.88 -29.39
CA LYS A 110 6.78 -6.19 -30.54
C LYS A 110 6.58 -7.16 -31.68
N THR A 111 5.34 -7.38 -32.09
CA THR A 111 5.02 -8.28 -33.22
C THR A 111 5.49 -7.69 -34.55
N ASN A 112 5.70 -8.58 -35.51
CA ASN A 112 6.14 -8.22 -36.85
C ASN A 112 5.03 -7.46 -37.63
N PRO A 113 5.40 -6.60 -38.60
CA PRO A 113 4.45 -5.97 -39.52
C PRO A 113 3.60 -6.99 -40.31
N PRO A 114 2.44 -6.58 -40.86
CA PRO A 114 1.89 -5.22 -40.88
C PRO A 114 1.21 -4.80 -39.57
N ASN A 115 0.78 -5.76 -38.74
CA ASN A 115 0.03 -5.51 -37.51
C ASN A 115 0.98 -5.43 -36.30
N SER A 116 1.97 -4.55 -36.37
CA SER A 116 2.95 -4.40 -35.29
C SER A 116 2.26 -3.85 -34.03
N GLN A 117 2.26 -4.65 -32.97
CA GLN A 117 1.69 -4.33 -31.68
C GLN A 117 2.67 -4.73 -30.58
N VAL A 118 2.61 -4.03 -29.45
CA VAL A 118 3.43 -4.32 -28.27
C VAL A 118 2.59 -5.15 -27.30
N VAL A 119 3.06 -6.36 -27.01
CA VAL A 119 2.39 -7.34 -26.17
C VAL A 119 3.14 -7.49 -24.85
N CYS A 120 2.44 -7.37 -23.74
CA CYS A 120 2.98 -7.60 -22.40
C CYS A 120 2.96 -9.11 -22.11
N ILE A 121 4.13 -9.73 -22.00
CA ILE A 121 4.25 -11.19 -21.80
C ILE A 121 4.66 -11.58 -20.38
N ASP A 122 5.12 -10.60 -19.61
CA ASP A 122 5.38 -10.72 -18.17
C ASP A 122 4.66 -9.59 -17.41
N PHE A 123 3.82 -10.01 -16.47
CA PHE A 123 2.94 -9.17 -15.66
C PHE A 123 2.85 -9.66 -14.22
N GLY A 124 3.85 -10.44 -13.76
CA GLY A 124 3.95 -10.90 -12.38
C GLY A 124 3.76 -9.75 -11.40
N LEU A 125 4.43 -8.62 -11.67
CA LEU A 125 4.37 -7.41 -10.84
C LEU A 125 3.37 -6.35 -11.36
N ALA A 126 2.25 -6.77 -11.94
CA ALA A 126 1.13 -5.89 -12.21
C ALA A 126 0.25 -5.68 -10.97
N LEU A 127 0.52 -4.60 -10.24
CA LEU A 127 -0.05 -4.35 -8.91
C LEU A 127 -1.31 -3.50 -8.98
N ALA A 128 -2.34 -3.93 -8.27
CA ALA A 128 -3.45 -3.08 -7.87
C ALA A 128 -3.20 -2.62 -6.42
N LEU A 129 -2.97 -1.32 -6.24
CA LEU A 129 -2.59 -0.72 -4.96
C LEU A 129 -3.78 -0.15 -4.17
N GLU A 130 -5.00 -0.46 -4.59
CA GLU A 130 -6.22 -0.04 -3.92
C GLU A 130 -6.46 -0.89 -2.67
N CYS A 131 -6.44 -0.25 -1.50
CA CYS A 131 -6.67 -0.93 -0.22
C CYS A 131 -8.16 -1.12 0.13
N GLN A 132 -9.08 -0.41 -0.54
CA GLN A 132 -10.53 -0.54 -0.35
C GLN A 132 -11.35 0.02 -1.54
N GLU A 133 -12.57 -0.49 -1.68
CA GLU A 133 -13.52 -0.41 -2.80
C GLU A 133 -14.05 1.01 -3.10
N ASP A 134 -13.48 1.71 -4.08
CA ASP A 134 -14.18 2.82 -4.76
C ASP A 134 -15.20 2.30 -5.79
N ASN A 135 -15.28 0.97 -5.97
CA ASN A 135 -16.34 0.27 -6.67
C ASN A 135 -16.63 -1.04 -5.92
N ALA A 136 -17.83 -1.18 -5.35
CA ALA A 136 -18.31 -2.42 -4.72
C ALA A 136 -18.26 -3.65 -5.67
N SER A 137 -17.96 -3.44 -6.96
CA SER A 137 -17.79 -4.49 -7.96
C SER A 137 -16.34 -4.95 -8.18
N ARG A 138 -15.33 -4.34 -7.52
CA ARG A 138 -13.92 -4.70 -7.71
C ARG A 138 -13.34 -5.35 -6.47
N GLU A 139 -13.12 -6.67 -6.55
CA GLU A 139 -12.46 -7.43 -5.50
C GLU A 139 -11.04 -6.92 -5.21
N LYS A 140 -10.74 -6.74 -3.92
CA LYS A 140 -9.41 -6.38 -3.42
C LYS A 140 -8.40 -7.45 -3.78
N SER A 141 -7.30 -7.03 -4.43
CA SER A 141 -6.21 -7.94 -4.80
C SER A 141 -5.22 -8.06 -3.65
N ILE A 142 -5.53 -8.88 -2.62
CA ILE A 142 -4.67 -9.12 -1.45
C ILE A 142 -3.23 -9.42 -1.88
N THR A 143 -3.05 -10.31 -2.86
CA THR A 143 -1.75 -10.66 -3.43
C THR A 143 -0.98 -9.43 -3.92
N SER A 144 -1.63 -8.46 -4.57
CA SER A 144 -0.92 -7.26 -5.06
C SER A 144 -0.44 -6.36 -3.93
N LEU A 145 -1.19 -6.29 -2.83
CA LEU A 145 -0.80 -5.50 -1.66
C LEU A 145 0.32 -6.18 -0.88
N GLU A 146 0.22 -7.48 -0.66
CA GLU A 146 1.30 -8.28 -0.05
C GLU A 146 2.58 -8.17 -0.88
N THR A 147 2.49 -8.37 -2.21
CA THR A 147 3.65 -8.23 -3.11
C THR A 147 4.22 -6.81 -3.05
N TRP A 148 3.38 -5.77 -3.05
CA TRP A 148 3.85 -4.38 -2.95
C TRP A 148 4.65 -4.13 -1.67
N GLU A 149 4.13 -4.57 -0.52
CA GLU A 149 4.79 -4.39 0.77
C GLU A 149 6.17 -5.05 0.81
N ASN A 150 6.30 -6.21 0.15
CA ASN A 150 7.57 -6.95 0.10
C ASN A 150 8.61 -6.31 -0.81
N ILE A 151 8.21 -5.73 -1.96
CA ILE A 151 9.18 -5.27 -2.98
C ILE A 151 9.47 -3.76 -2.92
N LYS A 152 8.64 -2.95 -2.26
CA LYS A 152 8.69 -1.48 -2.37
C LYS A 152 10.04 -0.87 -1.98
N THR A 153 10.76 -1.49 -1.05
CA THR A 153 12.10 -1.06 -0.61
C THR A 153 13.18 -1.34 -1.66
N GLU A 154 13.06 -2.46 -2.38
CA GLU A 154 14.00 -2.89 -3.42
C GLU A 154 13.84 -2.10 -4.73
N LEU A 155 12.63 -1.57 -4.98
CA LEU A 155 12.31 -0.82 -6.20
C LEU A 155 13.18 0.42 -6.39
N SER A 156 13.71 1.03 -5.32
CA SER A 156 14.60 2.19 -5.45
C SER A 156 15.86 1.86 -6.25
N SER A 157 16.50 0.74 -5.93
CA SER A 157 17.68 0.23 -6.64
C SER A 157 17.35 -0.15 -8.08
N PHE A 158 16.23 -0.86 -8.26
CA PHE A 158 15.74 -1.23 -9.59
C PHE A 158 15.51 0.01 -10.47
N PHE A 159 14.77 1.00 -9.98
CA PHE A 159 14.49 2.22 -10.76
C PHE A 159 15.75 3.04 -11.04
N LYS A 160 16.71 3.08 -10.12
CA LYS A 160 17.99 3.75 -10.36
C LYS A 160 18.72 3.14 -11.56
N GLN A 161 18.75 1.82 -11.66
CA GLN A 161 19.37 1.12 -12.79
C GLN A 161 18.55 1.33 -14.07
N SER A 162 17.23 1.13 -14.00
CA SER A 162 16.33 1.21 -15.16
C SER A 162 16.21 2.62 -15.76
N THR A 163 16.45 3.67 -14.97
CA THR A 163 16.51 5.06 -15.45
C THR A 163 17.60 5.26 -16.51
N LEU A 164 18.67 4.46 -16.49
CA LEU A 164 19.77 4.57 -17.46
C LEU A 164 19.38 4.07 -18.86
N THR A 165 18.48 3.09 -18.94
CA THR A 165 18.10 2.43 -20.20
C THR A 165 16.70 2.81 -20.68
N GLN A 166 15.77 3.06 -19.76
CA GLN A 166 14.36 3.36 -20.02
C GLN A 166 13.87 4.53 -19.14
N PRO A 167 14.44 5.75 -19.29
CA PRO A 167 14.17 6.88 -18.39
C PRO A 167 12.71 7.35 -18.42
N LEU A 168 12.04 7.34 -19.57
CA LEU A 168 10.66 7.80 -19.69
C LEU A 168 9.70 6.83 -19.00
N SER A 169 9.81 5.54 -19.31
CA SER A 169 8.97 4.51 -18.72
C SER A 169 9.18 4.40 -17.21
N THR A 170 10.44 4.48 -16.75
CA THR A 170 10.74 4.49 -15.31
C THR A 170 10.11 5.70 -14.62
N ALA A 171 10.20 6.89 -15.22
CA ALA A 171 9.54 8.09 -14.68
C ALA A 171 8.02 7.97 -14.69
N LEU A 172 7.43 7.38 -15.74
CA LEU A 172 5.98 7.14 -15.79
C LEU A 172 5.53 6.19 -14.68
N ILE A 173 6.21 5.07 -14.48
CA ILE A 173 5.88 4.11 -13.41
C ILE A 173 5.90 4.80 -12.04
N LYS A 174 6.96 5.57 -11.74
CA LYS A 174 7.04 6.38 -10.52
C LYS A 174 5.90 7.39 -10.40
N ALA A 175 5.56 8.07 -11.50
CA ALA A 175 4.46 9.02 -11.52
C ALA A 175 3.10 8.34 -11.22
N LEU A 176 2.85 7.16 -11.80
CA LEU A 176 1.65 6.38 -11.54
C LEU A 176 1.60 5.86 -10.10
N LEU A 177 2.74 5.41 -9.55
CA LEU A 177 2.84 5.03 -8.14
C LEU A 177 2.51 6.21 -7.22
N PHE A 178 3.07 7.39 -7.48
CA PHE A 178 2.76 8.59 -6.71
C PHE A 178 1.28 8.97 -6.81
N ILE A 179 0.69 8.89 -8.01
CA ILE A 179 -0.74 9.09 -8.20
C ILE A 179 -1.51 8.09 -7.34
N LYS A 180 -1.25 6.79 -7.42
CA LYS A 180 -2.02 5.79 -6.65
C LYS A 180 -1.87 5.91 -5.14
N LEU A 181 -0.69 6.31 -4.65
CA LEU A 181 -0.47 6.56 -3.23
C LEU A 181 -1.26 7.78 -2.70
N ASN A 182 -1.57 8.76 -3.57
CA ASN A 182 -2.24 10.01 -3.18
C ASN A 182 -3.70 10.13 -3.68
N ARG A 183 -4.06 9.34 -4.69
CA ARG A 183 -5.31 9.34 -5.47
C ARG A 183 -5.63 7.90 -5.91
N PRO A 184 -5.93 6.99 -4.95
CA PRO A 184 -6.21 5.59 -5.25
C PRO A 184 -7.41 5.43 -6.20
N ASP A 185 -8.36 6.36 -6.16
CA ASP A 185 -9.55 6.46 -7.02
C ASP A 185 -9.23 6.77 -8.50
N MET A 186 -8.03 7.28 -8.79
CA MET A 186 -7.67 7.68 -10.16
C MET A 186 -7.30 6.45 -10.97
N HIS A 187 -8.11 6.13 -11.98
CA HIS A 187 -7.86 5.04 -12.91
C HIS A 187 -7.61 5.51 -14.33
N ASN A 188 -7.67 6.81 -14.60
CA ASN A 188 -7.31 7.38 -15.89
C ASN A 188 -6.26 8.48 -15.67
N ALA A 189 -5.11 8.32 -16.32
CA ALA A 189 -3.98 9.24 -16.32
C ALA A 189 -3.62 9.68 -17.75
N ASP A 190 -4.57 9.73 -18.69
CA ASP A 190 -4.34 10.18 -20.07
C ASP A 190 -3.78 11.61 -20.15
N PHE A 191 -3.96 12.45 -19.12
CA PHE A 191 -3.31 13.77 -19.04
C PHE A 191 -1.77 13.70 -18.96
N LEU A 192 -1.21 12.52 -18.67
CA LEU A 192 0.24 12.25 -18.77
C LEU A 192 0.68 11.95 -20.20
N ARG A 193 -0.25 11.54 -21.08
CA ARG A 193 0.05 11.23 -22.48
C ARG A 193 0.65 12.48 -23.13
N ASN A 194 1.86 12.35 -23.65
CA ASN A 194 2.67 13.43 -24.22
C ASN A 194 3.18 14.52 -23.24
N ASN A 195 2.88 14.46 -21.94
CA ASN A 195 3.34 15.44 -20.97
C ASN A 195 4.58 14.96 -20.19
N LYS A 196 5.70 14.82 -20.90
CA LYS A 196 6.98 14.34 -20.34
C LYS A 196 7.46 15.18 -19.16
N THR A 197 7.19 16.48 -19.17
CA THR A 197 7.53 17.39 -18.06
C THR A 197 6.74 17.02 -16.80
N LEU A 198 5.43 16.86 -16.90
CA LEU A 198 4.60 16.48 -15.75
C LEU A 198 4.96 15.09 -15.22
N ILE A 199 5.22 14.12 -16.10
CA ILE A 199 5.72 12.79 -15.72
C ILE A 199 6.97 12.91 -14.85
N LYS A 200 7.97 13.69 -15.28
CA LYS A 200 9.20 13.92 -14.51
C LYS A 200 8.92 14.56 -13.15
N LYS A 201 8.04 15.58 -13.10
CA LYS A 201 7.67 16.24 -11.84
C LYS A 201 7.05 15.28 -10.84
N LEU A 202 6.12 14.44 -11.29
CA LEU A 202 5.47 13.43 -10.46
C LEU A 202 6.44 12.32 -10.04
N ALA A 203 7.34 11.90 -10.93
CA ALA A 203 8.39 10.95 -10.59
C ALA A 203 9.35 11.49 -9.52
N THR A 204 9.71 12.77 -9.59
CA THR A 204 10.50 13.43 -8.53
C THR A 204 9.71 13.49 -7.22
N ALA A 205 8.41 13.77 -7.28
CA ALA A 205 7.56 13.78 -6.09
C ALA A 205 7.49 12.38 -5.44
N TYR A 206 7.44 11.31 -6.22
CA TYR A 206 7.56 9.93 -5.74
C TYR A 206 8.87 9.70 -4.97
N ASP A 207 10.00 10.09 -5.55
CA ASP A 207 11.32 9.88 -4.95
C ASP A 207 11.46 10.65 -3.62
N ILE A 208 10.95 11.89 -3.56
CA ILE A 208 10.90 12.68 -2.32
C ILE A 208 10.03 11.96 -1.28
N TYR A 209 8.83 11.54 -1.66
CA TYR A 209 7.90 10.84 -0.76
C TYR A 209 8.53 9.57 -0.15
N GLN A 210 9.21 8.76 -0.96
CA GLN A 210 9.89 7.55 -0.47
C GLN A 210 11.00 7.88 0.52
N ASN A 211 11.80 8.92 0.25
CA ASN A 211 12.88 9.34 1.14
C ASN A 211 12.34 9.86 2.49
N GLU A 212 11.26 10.65 2.48
CA GLU A 212 10.62 11.15 3.70
C GLU A 212 10.04 10.00 4.54
N MET A 213 9.35 9.05 3.91
CA MET A 213 8.77 7.89 4.60
C MET A 213 9.85 6.99 5.21
N ASN A 214 10.95 6.76 4.50
CA ASN A 214 12.08 6.00 5.03
C ASN A 214 12.72 6.71 6.24
N TYR A 215 12.86 8.04 6.19
CA TYR A 215 13.39 8.83 7.30
C TYR A 215 12.48 8.78 8.54
N LEU A 216 11.17 8.94 8.35
CA LEU A 216 10.19 8.86 9.43
C LEU A 216 10.17 7.48 10.10
N ASN A 217 10.17 6.41 9.30
CA ASN A 217 10.18 5.04 9.82
C ASN A 217 11.45 4.73 10.61
N ALA A 218 12.62 5.16 10.13
CA ALA A 218 13.89 4.98 10.82
C ALA A 218 13.91 5.68 12.19
N ASN A 219 13.36 6.91 12.28
CA ASN A 219 13.27 7.64 13.54
C ASN A 219 12.23 7.05 14.50
N LEU A 220 11.09 6.59 14.00
CA LEU A 220 10.06 5.96 14.82
C LEU A 220 10.60 4.66 15.47
N LEU A 221 11.28 3.82 14.69
CA LEU A 221 11.90 2.59 15.21
C LEU A 221 12.94 2.92 16.29
N LYS A 222 13.78 3.93 16.06
CA LYS A 222 14.75 4.38 17.06
C LYS A 222 14.08 4.86 18.35
N GLN A 223 12.99 5.63 18.27
CA GLN A 223 12.25 6.09 19.46
C GLN A 223 11.61 4.93 20.22
N ILE A 224 11.07 3.94 19.50
CA ILE A 224 10.52 2.72 20.08
C ILE A 224 11.63 1.98 20.84
N ASP A 225 12.78 1.72 20.21
CA ASP A 225 13.91 1.04 20.85
C ASP A 225 14.41 1.80 22.09
N ASP A 226 14.53 3.12 22.01
CA ASP A 226 14.92 3.97 23.14
C ASP A 226 13.88 3.90 24.28
N CYS A 227 12.58 3.77 23.99
CA CYS A 227 11.53 3.62 25.01
C CYS A 227 11.51 2.23 25.66
N PHE A 228 11.87 1.18 24.93
CA PHE A 228 11.87 -0.20 25.44
C PHE A 228 13.17 -0.56 26.18
N LEU A 229 14.32 -0.11 25.69
CA LEU A 229 15.62 -0.40 26.31
C LEU A 229 15.86 0.40 27.59
N ASN A 230 15.27 1.58 27.74
CA ASN A 230 15.38 2.37 28.97
C ASN A 230 14.51 1.86 30.14
N LYS A 231 13.68 0.82 29.93
CA LYS A 231 12.91 0.19 31.03
C LYS A 231 13.68 -0.91 31.79
N GLU A 232 14.78 -1.43 31.27
CA GLU A 232 15.55 -2.49 31.95
C GLU A 232 16.63 -1.97 32.92
N VAL A 233 16.91 -0.67 32.97
CA VAL A 233 17.98 -0.10 33.81
C VAL A 233 17.49 0.29 35.24
N VAL A 234 16.29 -0.13 35.66
CA VAL A 234 15.80 0.04 37.06
C VAL A 234 15.68 -1.31 37.79
N ARG A 235 16.54 -2.29 37.48
CA ARG A 235 16.67 -3.52 38.27
C ARG A 235 18.12 -3.84 38.62
N SER A 236 18.78 -2.90 39.29
CA SER A 236 19.90 -3.21 40.19
C SER A 236 20.31 -1.97 40.98
N GLN A 237 19.65 -1.73 42.11
CA GLN A 237 20.35 -1.16 43.26
C GLN A 237 20.25 -2.14 44.44
N PRO A 238 21.36 -2.35 45.19
CA PRO A 238 21.40 -3.27 46.30
C PRO A 238 20.61 -2.71 47.50
N SER A 239 20.04 -3.63 48.25
CA SER A 239 19.39 -3.47 49.56
C SER A 239 20.00 -2.36 50.43
N LEU A 240 19.22 -1.31 50.68
CA LEU A 240 19.42 -0.37 51.78
C LEU A 240 18.25 -0.54 52.76
N GLU A 241 18.63 -0.57 54.04
CA GLU A 241 17.86 -1.04 55.18
C GLU A 241 16.51 -0.33 55.34
N VAL A 242 15.52 -1.16 55.66
CA VAL A 242 14.16 -0.79 56.04
C VAL A 242 14.21 -0.03 57.36
N ASN A 243 14.00 1.29 57.33
CA ASN A 243 13.49 2.01 58.49
C ASN A 243 12.59 3.19 58.05
N THR A 244 11.32 3.02 58.36
CA THR A 244 10.33 4.07 58.68
C THR A 244 10.12 5.17 57.63
N ILE A 245 9.19 4.94 56.70
CA ILE A 245 8.50 6.02 55.98
C ILE A 245 7.00 5.80 56.10
N MET A 246 6.34 6.85 56.58
CA MET A 246 4.90 6.95 56.76
C MET A 246 4.14 6.63 55.47
N ALA A 247 2.97 6.02 55.63
CA ALA A 247 2.00 5.75 54.57
C ALA A 247 1.68 7.02 53.77
N THR A 248 2.40 7.25 52.68
CA THR A 248 1.91 8.05 51.57
C THR A 248 0.79 7.25 50.90
N PRO A 249 -0.40 7.84 50.64
CA PRO A 249 -1.41 7.16 49.85
C PRO A 249 -0.81 6.94 48.47
N GLU A 250 -0.51 5.68 48.15
CA GLU A 250 -0.29 5.26 46.78
C GLU A 250 -1.55 5.64 46.02
N ILE A 251 -1.48 6.77 45.31
CA ILE A 251 -2.40 7.08 44.23
C ILE A 251 -2.13 6.00 43.20
N ILE A 252 -2.83 4.86 43.33
CA ILE A 252 -3.00 3.88 42.28
C ILE A 252 -3.76 4.63 41.21
N LEU A 253 -3.01 5.34 40.35
CA LEU A 253 -3.51 5.88 39.12
C LEU A 253 -4.14 4.71 38.39
N SER A 254 -5.47 4.75 38.22
CA SER A 254 -6.16 3.68 37.53
C SER A 254 -5.45 3.45 36.19
N PRO A 255 -5.36 2.19 35.70
CA PRO A 255 -4.75 1.87 34.41
C PRO A 255 -5.28 2.76 33.27
N GLU A 256 -6.49 3.26 33.42
CA GLU A 256 -7.15 4.20 32.52
C GLU A 256 -6.46 5.58 32.45
N SER A 257 -6.02 6.14 33.58
CA SER A 257 -5.38 7.45 33.64
C SER A 257 -3.98 7.46 32.98
N GLN A 258 -3.27 6.32 33.00
CA GLN A 258 -1.98 6.16 32.32
C GLN A 258 -2.14 5.94 30.82
N ARG A 259 -3.29 5.40 30.37
CA ARG A 259 -3.56 5.08 28.96
C ARG A 259 -4.07 6.25 28.15
N LEU A 260 -4.88 7.13 28.76
CA LEU A 260 -5.49 8.26 28.07
C LEU A 260 -4.47 9.15 27.30
N PRO A 261 -3.29 9.50 27.86
CA PRO A 261 -2.29 10.28 27.15
C PRO A 261 -1.73 9.59 25.90
N LEU A 262 -1.55 8.26 25.94
CA LEU A 262 -1.03 7.49 24.80
C LEU A 262 -2.04 7.44 23.65
N ILE A 263 -3.31 7.19 23.96
CA ILE A 263 -4.38 7.17 22.95
C ILE A 263 -4.53 8.55 22.31
N LYS A 264 -4.48 9.62 23.11
CA LYS A 264 -4.46 11.01 22.59
C LYS A 264 -3.31 11.22 21.63
N ALA A 265 -2.08 10.89 22.03
CA ALA A 265 -0.90 11.08 21.20
C ALA A 265 -1.01 10.32 19.87
N TYR A 266 -1.51 9.08 19.91
CA TYR A 266 -1.75 8.29 18.69
C TYR A 266 -2.80 8.93 17.77
N CYS A 267 -3.95 9.33 18.31
CA CYS A 267 -5.01 9.96 17.51
C CYS A 267 -4.55 11.30 16.94
N GLU A 268 -3.85 12.12 17.73
CA GLU A 268 -3.25 13.37 17.27
C GLU A 268 -2.24 13.11 16.16
N MET A 269 -1.39 12.09 16.26
CA MET A 269 -0.45 11.70 15.21
C MET A 269 -1.17 11.35 13.90
N GLU A 270 -2.18 10.48 13.93
CA GLU A 270 -2.90 10.09 12.70
C GLU A 270 -3.66 11.25 12.05
N LEU A 271 -4.29 12.13 12.86
CA LEU A 271 -4.95 13.33 12.36
C LEU A 271 -3.95 14.36 11.83
N ASN A 272 -2.79 14.53 12.47
CA ASN A 272 -1.72 15.38 11.96
C ASN A 272 -1.12 14.81 10.67
N ASN A 273 -0.98 13.49 10.54
CA ASN A 273 -0.55 12.85 9.29
C ASN A 273 -1.53 13.16 8.15
N TYR A 274 -2.84 13.12 8.44
CA TYR A 274 -3.85 13.60 7.51
C TYR A 274 -3.62 15.08 7.15
N LEU A 275 -3.44 15.96 8.13
CA LEU A 275 -3.19 17.39 7.86
C LEU A 275 -1.92 17.61 7.04
N ILE A 276 -0.81 16.96 7.39
CA ILE A 276 0.46 17.01 6.65
C ILE A 276 0.26 16.56 5.21
N SER A 277 -0.53 15.50 4.96
CA SER A 277 -0.87 15.10 3.58
C SER A 277 -1.67 16.16 2.79
N ARG A 278 -2.31 17.10 3.50
CA ARG A 278 -3.03 18.26 2.94
C ARG A 278 -2.19 19.55 2.98
N GLU A 279 -1.28 19.73 3.91
CA GLU A 279 -0.42 20.92 4.08
C GLU A 279 0.91 20.82 3.32
N GLN A 280 1.49 19.63 3.16
CA GLN A 280 2.55 19.38 2.15
C GLN A 280 2.02 19.62 0.73
N SER A 281 0.70 19.69 0.54
CA SER A 281 0.09 20.24 -0.67
C SER A 281 0.00 21.76 -0.69
N MET A 282 0.49 22.49 0.32
CA MET A 282 0.44 23.94 0.42
C MET A 282 1.77 24.63 0.74
N THR A 283 2.71 24.02 1.49
CA THR A 283 3.82 24.77 2.09
C THR A 283 5.26 24.26 1.88
N SER A 284 5.54 23.12 1.22
CA SER A 284 6.94 22.74 0.93
C SER A 284 7.17 22.34 -0.53
N LEU A 285 8.27 22.85 -1.10
CA LEU A 285 8.76 22.72 -2.48
C LEU A 285 7.68 22.91 -3.56
N ALA A 286 7.71 24.07 -4.22
CA ALA A 286 6.77 24.67 -5.18
C ALA A 286 6.16 23.78 -6.30
N LEU A 287 6.51 22.49 -6.41
CA LEU A 287 5.98 21.55 -7.39
C LEU A 287 4.85 20.64 -6.86
N ILE A 288 4.96 20.12 -5.63
CA ILE A 288 4.00 19.12 -5.09
C ILE A 288 2.66 19.77 -4.71
N PRO A 289 2.64 20.94 -4.05
CA PRO A 289 1.44 21.75 -3.83
C PRO A 289 0.64 22.07 -5.09
N LEU A 290 1.33 22.51 -6.14
CA LEU A 290 0.71 23.02 -7.35
C LEU A 290 -0.06 21.92 -8.08
N ILE A 291 0.49 20.70 -8.15
CA ILE A 291 -0.11 19.58 -8.88
C ILE A 291 -1.28 18.98 -8.08
N ASN A 292 -1.17 18.84 -6.76
CA ASN A 292 -2.22 18.25 -5.93
C ASN A 292 -3.42 19.20 -5.68
N ASN A 293 -3.23 20.52 -5.65
CA ASN A 293 -4.29 21.47 -5.29
C ASN A 293 -4.95 22.22 -6.46
N SER A 294 -4.33 22.31 -7.65
CA SER A 294 -4.93 23.05 -8.77
C SER A 294 -5.74 22.18 -9.73
N PHE A 295 -5.37 20.92 -9.95
CA PHE A 295 -6.02 20.09 -10.98
C PHE A 295 -7.10 19.13 -10.47
N PHE A 296 -7.12 18.83 -9.17
CA PHE A 296 -7.63 17.52 -8.74
C PHE A 296 -8.45 17.49 -7.45
N ARG A 297 -8.72 18.64 -6.80
CA ARG A 297 -9.45 18.67 -5.53
C ARG A 297 -10.56 19.69 -5.53
N ASN A 298 -11.71 19.28 -4.97
CA ASN A 298 -12.70 20.23 -4.48
C ASN A 298 -12.06 20.98 -3.29
N GLN A 299 -11.63 22.22 -3.56
CA GLN A 299 -10.90 23.05 -2.59
C GLN A 299 -11.75 23.34 -1.36
N GLU A 300 -13.05 23.57 -1.56
CA GLU A 300 -13.99 23.86 -0.49
C GLU A 300 -14.16 22.68 0.46
N LEU A 301 -14.34 21.47 -0.07
CA LEU A 301 -14.44 20.27 0.75
C LEU A 301 -13.12 19.98 1.48
N THR A 302 -11.99 20.20 0.82
CA THR A 302 -10.67 20.02 1.43
C THR A 302 -10.50 20.98 2.61
N ALA A 303 -10.84 22.26 2.44
CA ALA A 303 -10.81 23.26 3.51
C ALA A 303 -11.74 22.88 4.67
N ARG A 304 -12.96 22.42 4.38
CA ARG A 304 -13.91 21.94 5.41
C ARG A 304 -13.33 20.78 6.22
N LYS A 305 -12.72 19.78 5.57
CA LYS A 305 -12.07 18.65 6.24
C LYS A 305 -10.88 19.10 7.10
N VAL A 306 -10.01 19.96 6.57
CA VAL A 306 -8.86 20.50 7.31
C VAL A 306 -9.32 21.24 8.57
N ASN A 307 -10.34 22.09 8.44
CA ASN A 307 -10.92 22.81 9.58
C ASN A 307 -11.53 21.85 10.62
N ALA A 308 -12.27 20.83 10.17
CA ALA A 308 -12.85 19.82 11.05
C ALA A 308 -11.77 19.07 11.83
N VAL A 309 -10.68 18.67 11.17
CA VAL A 309 -9.56 17.95 11.80
C VAL A 309 -8.81 18.84 12.79
N ASN A 310 -8.53 20.10 12.45
CA ASN A 310 -7.93 21.05 13.38
C ASN A 310 -8.78 21.23 14.65
N ASN A 311 -10.10 21.35 14.49
CA ASN A 311 -11.03 21.42 15.61
C ASN A 311 -11.02 20.14 16.45
N ALA A 312 -10.97 18.96 15.81
CA ALA A 312 -10.88 17.68 16.50
C ALA A 312 -9.58 17.56 17.31
N ILE A 313 -8.42 17.90 16.74
CA ILE A 313 -7.14 17.92 17.45
C ILE A 313 -7.19 18.83 18.69
N ALA A 314 -7.76 20.04 18.55
CA ALA A 314 -7.94 20.95 19.67
C ALA A 314 -8.84 20.36 20.77
N ASN A 315 -9.86 19.58 20.40
CA ASN A 315 -10.77 18.93 21.34
C ASN A 315 -10.19 17.65 21.96
N LEU A 316 -9.37 16.88 21.23
CA LEU A 316 -8.63 15.72 21.76
C LEU A 316 -7.75 16.13 22.94
N LYS A 317 -7.05 17.26 22.82
CA LYS A 317 -6.23 17.82 23.91
C LYS A 317 -7.04 18.07 25.18
N LYS A 318 -8.28 18.55 25.04
CA LYS A 318 -9.19 18.89 26.14
C LYS A 318 -9.93 17.68 26.74
N ALA A 319 -10.03 16.56 26.03
CA ALA A 319 -10.78 15.40 26.48
C ALA A 319 -10.20 14.80 27.78
N LYS A 320 -11.05 14.43 28.75
CA LYS A 320 -10.60 13.90 30.05
C LYS A 320 -10.89 12.41 30.25
N SER A 321 -11.47 11.75 29.25
CA SER A 321 -11.82 10.32 29.28
C SER A 321 -11.80 9.73 27.88
N ILE A 322 -11.79 8.39 27.79
CA ILE A 322 -11.84 7.65 26.52
C ILE A 322 -13.16 7.91 25.80
N GLN A 323 -14.29 7.99 26.52
CA GLN A 323 -15.60 8.32 25.93
C GLN A 323 -15.59 9.72 25.31
N ALA A 324 -14.93 10.69 25.95
CA ALA A 324 -14.77 12.03 25.38
C ALA A 324 -13.90 12.02 24.11
N LEU A 325 -12.83 11.21 24.05
CA LEU A 325 -12.04 11.03 22.82
C LEU A 325 -12.87 10.41 21.70
N SER A 326 -13.61 9.34 21.99
CA SER A 326 -14.47 8.68 21.02
C SER A 326 -15.52 9.64 20.44
N GLN A 327 -16.14 10.47 21.30
CA GLN A 327 -17.07 11.48 20.84
C GLN A 327 -16.40 12.51 19.91
N VAL A 328 -15.17 12.94 20.21
CA VAL A 328 -14.41 13.85 19.32
C VAL A 328 -14.15 13.19 17.97
N ILE A 329 -13.67 11.95 17.92
CA ILE A 329 -13.40 11.24 16.66
C ILE A 329 -14.69 11.04 15.86
N LYS A 330 -15.81 10.71 16.52
CA LYS A 330 -17.11 10.53 15.88
C LYS A 330 -17.64 11.79 15.19
N THR A 331 -17.25 12.99 15.63
CA THR A 331 -17.64 14.24 14.94
C THR A 331 -17.02 14.38 13.55
N LEU A 332 -15.91 13.67 13.27
CA LEU A 332 -15.29 13.63 11.95
C LEU A 332 -15.95 12.62 11.01
N ASP A 333 -16.68 11.65 11.57
CA ASP A 333 -17.36 10.55 10.86
C ASP A 333 -18.76 10.98 10.41
N THR A 334 -18.81 12.02 9.57
CA THR A 334 -20.07 12.56 9.04
C THR A 334 -20.11 12.42 7.52
N PRO A 335 -21.28 12.10 6.93
CA PRO A 335 -21.42 12.02 5.49
C PRO A 335 -20.95 13.29 4.78
N ASP A 336 -21.18 14.48 5.34
CA ASP A 336 -20.75 15.73 4.72
C ASP A 336 -19.22 15.86 4.58
N LEU A 337 -18.47 15.28 5.53
CA LEU A 337 -17.02 15.18 5.44
C LEU A 337 -16.57 13.98 4.62
N LEU A 338 -17.37 12.91 4.55
CA LEU A 338 -16.98 11.60 3.99
C LEU A 338 -17.66 11.22 2.65
N SER A 339 -18.53 12.07 2.09
CA SER A 339 -19.39 11.77 0.91
C SER A 339 -18.74 11.95 -0.46
N SER A 340 -17.54 12.49 -0.56
CA SER A 340 -16.84 12.56 -1.85
C SER A 340 -16.08 11.27 -2.13
N SER A 341 -15.87 10.93 -3.41
CA SER A 341 -14.93 9.91 -3.90
C SER A 341 -13.45 10.13 -3.50
N TYR A 342 -13.18 11.01 -2.53
CA TYR A 342 -11.86 11.52 -2.10
C TYR A 342 -11.69 11.51 -0.57
N THR A 343 -12.36 10.60 0.13
CA THR A 343 -12.48 10.64 1.61
C THR A 343 -11.57 9.69 2.33
N TYR A 344 -10.96 8.77 1.58
CA TYR A 344 -10.11 7.71 2.09
C TYR A 344 -9.05 8.19 3.09
N GLY A 345 -8.40 9.33 2.85
CA GLY A 345 -7.36 9.84 3.76
C GLY A 345 -7.88 10.20 5.15
N LEU A 346 -9.01 10.92 5.25
CA LEU A 346 -9.58 11.29 6.55
C LEU A 346 -10.27 10.09 7.19
N GLU A 347 -11.01 9.32 6.41
CA GLU A 347 -11.71 8.12 6.87
C GLU A 347 -10.75 7.09 7.46
N GLN A 348 -9.59 6.85 6.84
CA GLN A 348 -8.57 5.94 7.37
C GLN A 348 -7.98 6.45 8.69
N ALA A 349 -7.70 7.75 8.80
CA ALA A 349 -7.25 8.33 10.06
C ALA A 349 -8.30 8.15 11.17
N ILE A 350 -9.59 8.37 10.85
CA ILE A 350 -10.71 8.13 11.77
C ILE A 350 -10.77 6.65 12.18
N LYS A 351 -10.73 5.72 11.24
CA LYS A 351 -10.80 4.26 11.49
C LYS A 351 -9.67 3.78 12.40
N LYS A 352 -8.43 4.25 12.18
CA LYS A 352 -7.29 3.94 13.06
C LYS A 352 -7.46 4.52 14.47
N CYS A 353 -7.97 5.75 14.58
CA CYS A 353 -8.28 6.31 15.90
C CYS A 353 -9.36 5.48 16.59
N GLN A 354 -10.42 5.09 15.87
CA GLN A 354 -11.51 4.26 16.38
C GLN A 354 -11.01 2.88 16.83
N SER A 355 -10.14 2.21 16.06
CA SER A 355 -9.65 0.87 16.41
C SER A 355 -8.95 0.83 17.76
N VAL A 356 -8.07 1.80 18.04
CA VAL A 356 -7.38 1.93 19.34
C VAL A 356 -8.33 2.26 20.49
N LEU A 357 -9.45 2.95 20.19
CA LEU A 357 -10.50 3.23 21.17
C LEU A 357 -11.37 2.01 21.46
N THR A 358 -11.64 1.13 20.48
CA THR A 358 -12.51 -0.05 20.62
C THR A 358 -11.81 -1.31 21.10
N GLU A 359 -10.57 -1.59 20.68
CA GLU A 359 -9.82 -2.81 21.05
C GLU A 359 -9.63 -3.00 22.57
N ARG A 360 -9.99 -1.99 23.37
CA ARG A 360 -9.64 -1.95 24.80
C ARG A 360 -10.82 -1.66 25.73
N ILE A 361 -12.03 -1.53 25.17
CA ILE A 361 -13.27 -1.53 25.95
C ILE A 361 -13.66 -2.98 26.28
N SER A 362 -13.39 -3.92 25.37
CA SER A 362 -13.62 -5.36 25.58
C SER A 362 -12.80 -5.95 26.73
N ASP A 363 -11.57 -5.47 26.95
CA ASP A 363 -10.70 -5.94 28.04
C ASP A 363 -11.21 -5.59 29.45
N GLN A 364 -12.18 -4.67 29.57
CA GLN A 364 -12.75 -4.27 30.86
C GLN A 364 -14.05 -5.01 31.21
N GLU A 365 -14.73 -5.61 30.23
CA GLU A 365 -15.99 -6.32 30.48
C GLU A 365 -15.79 -7.82 30.77
N GLU A 366 -14.65 -8.42 30.42
CA GLU A 366 -14.42 -9.87 30.56
C GLU A 366 -13.76 -10.35 31.87
N ASN A 367 -13.53 -9.49 32.88
CA ASN A 367 -13.07 -9.97 34.20
C ASN A 367 -13.57 -9.12 35.39
N PRO A 368 -14.81 -9.32 35.87
CA PRO A 368 -15.16 -8.93 37.22
C PRO A 368 -14.61 -10.00 38.17
N THR A 369 -13.32 -9.94 38.50
CA THR A 369 -12.76 -10.77 39.59
C THR A 369 -13.35 -10.28 40.91
N THR A 370 -14.52 -10.81 41.23
CA THR A 370 -15.14 -10.74 42.54
C THR A 370 -14.28 -11.56 43.49
N VAL A 371 -13.32 -10.92 44.16
CA VAL A 371 -12.63 -11.53 45.30
C VAL A 371 -13.61 -11.48 46.48
N CYS A 372 -14.42 -12.53 46.62
CA CYS A 372 -15.16 -12.77 47.86
C CYS A 372 -14.15 -13.08 48.97
N ILE A 373 -13.90 -12.11 49.85
CA ILE A 373 -13.21 -12.33 51.11
C ILE A 373 -14.26 -12.86 52.10
N CYS A 374 -14.32 -14.18 52.27
CA CYS A 374 -15.06 -14.79 53.36
C CYS A 374 -14.22 -14.69 54.64
N TYR A 375 -14.68 -13.87 55.60
CA TYR A 375 -14.21 -13.97 56.98
C TYR A 375 -14.90 -15.15 57.66
N THR A 376 -14.15 -16.22 57.94
CA THR A 376 -14.56 -17.20 58.95
C THR A 376 -14.14 -16.66 60.32
N GLN A 377 -15.11 -16.34 61.16
CA GLN A 377 -14.89 -16.19 62.60
C GLN A 377 -14.94 -17.59 63.20
N ASP A 378 -13.81 -18.08 63.70
CA ASP A 378 -13.76 -19.24 64.57
C ASP A 378 -14.09 -18.81 66.00
N THR A 379 -15.07 -19.50 66.60
CA THR A 379 -15.28 -19.64 68.05
C THR A 379 -14.83 -21.01 68.50
#